data_AF-A0A5C5RB97-F1
#
_entry.id   AF-A0A5C5RB97-F1
#
_cell.length_a   1.000
_cell.length_b   1.000
_cell.length_c   1.000
_cell.angle_alpha   90.00
_cell.angle_beta   90.00
_cell.angle_gamma   90.00
#
_symmetry.space_group_name_H-M   'P 1'
#
loop_
_entity.id
_entity.type
_entity.pdbx_description
1 polymer ?
#
loop_
_entity_poly.entity_id
_entity_poly.type
_entity_poly.pdbx_seq_one_letter_code
_entity_poly.pdbx_strand_id
1 'polypeptide(L)'
;MQFTSGPEYRAVATPPRTPAAPARSATARASEAGASTSPGADRTRRNVAPAAGASARRYRGGVPTPTVARVDPRLRAAAFHEVGHAVVATVLGGRIHRAVLTPDDPATAGHCSYDDLPAAHDPAITYAGPYAETYAAVGGPPTARKVRDTLLRNHQDHASLVAAGDPRPAEVPRIVATTWQAIDGLARLLYREMTISQADVDAALGLPDGERNPEAREHALAAIRAGSVPGTFEVTSPRLTDWKL
;
A
#
# COMPACT_ATOMS: atom_id res chain seq x y z
N MET A 1 19.17 -23.57 -38.59
CA MET A 1 19.04 -22.68 -37.43
C MET A 1 17.98 -23.27 -36.52
N GLN A 2 18.39 -23.88 -35.40
CA GLN A 2 17.45 -24.40 -34.40
C GLN A 2 17.17 -23.25 -33.42
N PHE A 3 15.92 -22.83 -33.32
CA PHE A 3 15.46 -21.93 -32.26
C PHE A 3 15.42 -22.74 -30.97
N THR A 4 16.38 -22.50 -30.08
CA THR A 4 16.30 -22.99 -28.70
C THR A 4 15.19 -22.20 -28.02
N SER A 5 14.03 -22.83 -27.81
CA SER A 5 12.94 -22.30 -26.99
C SER A 5 13.48 -22.09 -25.57
N GLY A 6 13.46 -20.84 -25.09
CA GLY A 6 13.71 -20.53 -23.69
C GLY A 6 12.70 -21.22 -22.77
N PRO A 7 12.95 -21.24 -21.45
CA PRO A 7 12.03 -21.85 -20.49
C PRO A 7 10.64 -21.19 -20.59
N GLU A 8 9.60 -22.02 -20.69
CA GLU A 8 8.21 -21.55 -20.74
C GLU A 8 7.72 -21.19 -19.34
N TYR A 9 7.52 -19.88 -19.08
CA TYR A 9 6.90 -19.42 -17.85
C TYR A 9 5.37 -19.43 -17.99
N ARG A 10 4.67 -19.88 -16.94
CA ARG A 10 3.21 -19.85 -16.88
C ARG A 10 2.76 -19.02 -15.69
N ALA A 11 1.86 -18.08 -15.94
CA ALA A 11 1.13 -17.41 -14.87
C ALA A 11 -0.07 -18.30 -14.55
N VAL A 12 -0.09 -18.87 -13.33
CA VAL A 12 -1.21 -19.68 -12.86
C VAL A 12 -1.94 -18.90 -11.78
N ALA A 13 -3.27 -18.80 -11.91
CA ALA A 13 -4.09 -18.19 -10.87
C ALA A 13 -3.90 -18.94 -9.55
N THR A 14 -3.56 -18.21 -8.49
CA THR A 14 -3.40 -18.81 -7.17
C THR A 14 -4.78 -19.29 -6.69
N PRO A 15 -4.95 -20.57 -6.31
CA PRO A 15 -6.20 -21.00 -5.70
C PRO A 15 -6.46 -20.19 -4.42
N PRO A 16 -7.73 -19.90 -4.07
CA PRO A 16 -8.04 -19.11 -2.89
C PRO A 16 -7.42 -19.79 -1.65
N ARG A 17 -6.55 -19.08 -0.95
CA ARG A 17 -6.10 -19.50 0.38
C ARG A 17 -7.33 -19.53 1.29
N THR A 18 -7.64 -20.69 1.86
CA THR A 18 -8.61 -20.81 2.94
C THR A 18 -8.21 -19.82 4.04
N PRO A 19 -9.06 -18.86 4.42
CA PRO A 19 -8.70 -17.92 5.47
C PRO A 19 -8.49 -18.72 6.77
N ALA A 20 -7.34 -18.51 7.40
CA ALA A 20 -7.13 -18.97 8.77
C ALA A 20 -8.22 -18.35 9.65
N ALA A 21 -8.92 -19.19 10.41
CA ALA A 21 -10.01 -18.78 11.28
C ALA A 21 -9.56 -17.64 12.21
N PRO A 22 -10.36 -16.57 12.37
CA PRO A 22 -10.02 -15.50 13.28
C PRO A 22 -9.99 -16.01 14.73
N ALA A 23 -8.92 -15.65 15.44
CA ALA A 23 -8.83 -15.85 16.88
C ALA A 23 -10.01 -15.17 17.58
N ARG A 24 -10.81 -15.97 18.29
CA ARG A 24 -12.01 -15.53 19.00
C ARG A 24 -11.60 -14.60 20.16
N SER A 25 -12.00 -13.34 20.10
CA SER A 25 -12.03 -12.44 21.26
C SER A 25 -13.06 -12.95 22.27
N ALA A 26 -12.59 -13.37 23.44
CA ALA A 26 -13.43 -13.74 24.57
C ALA A 26 -14.11 -12.48 25.15
N THR A 27 -15.42 -12.36 24.95
CA THR A 27 -16.29 -11.48 25.73
C THR A 27 -16.96 -12.35 26.79
N ALA A 28 -16.59 -12.17 28.06
CA ALA A 28 -17.29 -12.76 29.18
C ALA A 28 -18.45 -11.84 29.60
N ARG A 29 -19.67 -12.22 29.23
CA ARG A 29 -20.90 -11.90 29.96
C ARG A 29 -21.38 -13.19 30.62
N ALA A 30 -21.62 -13.16 31.91
CA ALA A 30 -22.44 -14.14 32.60
C ALA A 30 -23.42 -13.41 33.51
N SER A 31 -24.70 -13.71 33.30
CA SER A 31 -25.84 -13.29 34.11
C SER A 31 -26.32 -14.48 34.95
N GLU A 32 -26.85 -14.19 36.14
CA GLU A 32 -27.96 -14.88 36.85
C GLU A 32 -27.73 -16.33 37.36
N ALA A 33 -28.26 -16.84 38.48
CA ALA A 33 -29.29 -16.44 39.46
C ALA A 33 -29.13 -17.29 40.74
N GLY A 34 -29.81 -16.94 41.84
CA GLY A 34 -30.08 -17.88 42.94
C GLY A 34 -30.40 -17.22 44.29
N ALA A 35 -31.65 -17.33 44.73
CA ALA A 35 -32.21 -16.67 45.92
C ALA A 35 -32.17 -17.53 47.21
N SER A 36 -32.25 -16.81 48.35
CA SER A 36 -32.87 -17.13 49.64
C SER A 36 -32.28 -18.23 50.55
N THR A 37 -31.84 -17.84 51.75
CA THR A 37 -32.52 -18.13 53.05
C THR A 37 -31.74 -17.50 54.22
N SER A 38 -32.46 -16.88 55.17
CA SER A 38 -32.00 -16.54 56.55
C SER A 38 -32.35 -17.71 57.51
N PRO A 39 -32.05 -17.76 58.84
CA PRO A 39 -31.66 -16.70 59.80
C PRO A 39 -30.62 -17.09 60.91
N GLY A 40 -30.24 -16.15 61.79
CA GLY A 40 -29.78 -16.50 63.16
C GLY A 40 -28.67 -15.66 63.83
N ALA A 41 -29.07 -14.84 64.81
CA ALA A 41 -28.42 -14.54 66.10
C ALA A 41 -26.99 -13.96 66.22
N ASP A 42 -26.95 -12.74 66.76
CA ASP A 42 -26.27 -12.31 68.01
C ASP A 42 -24.79 -12.71 68.27
N ARG A 43 -23.90 -11.69 68.25
CA ARG A 43 -23.03 -11.31 69.39
C ARG A 43 -22.04 -10.18 69.06
N THR A 44 -22.21 -9.09 69.80
CA THR A 44 -21.21 -8.14 70.35
C THR A 44 -19.73 -8.25 69.90
N ARG A 45 -19.13 -7.11 69.48
CA ARG A 45 -18.12 -6.35 70.28
C ARG A 45 -17.35 -5.28 69.46
N ARG A 46 -17.41 -4.06 70.00
CA ARG A 46 -16.33 -3.06 70.20
C ARG A 46 -15.73 -2.31 69.00
N ASN A 47 -15.99 -1.00 69.05
CA ASN A 47 -15.16 0.09 68.56
C ASN A 47 -13.67 -0.07 68.90
N VAL A 48 -12.82 0.08 67.90
CA VAL A 48 -11.45 0.59 68.01
C VAL A 48 -11.20 1.49 66.81
N ALA A 49 -11.12 2.80 67.02
CA ALA A 49 -10.29 3.70 66.23
C ALA A 49 -8.92 3.80 66.95
N PRO A 50 -7.82 4.32 66.38
CA PRO A 50 -7.65 5.01 65.08
C PRO A 50 -6.38 4.58 64.31
N ALA A 51 -6.15 5.10 63.11
CA ALA A 51 -4.81 5.51 62.66
C ALA A 51 -4.91 6.35 61.37
N ALA A 52 -4.56 7.63 61.50
CA ALA A 52 -4.20 8.47 60.38
C ALA A 52 -2.92 7.92 59.72
N GLY A 53 -2.94 7.72 58.40
CA GLY A 53 -1.74 7.28 57.69
C GLY A 53 -2.01 6.72 56.31
N ALA A 54 -2.36 7.58 55.35
CA ALA A 54 -2.00 7.46 53.94
C ALA A 54 -2.71 8.59 53.19
N SER A 55 -1.98 9.67 52.92
CA SER A 55 -2.42 10.67 51.96
C SER A 55 -2.56 9.98 50.61
N ALA A 56 -3.79 9.72 50.18
CA ALA A 56 -4.09 9.26 48.83
C ALA A 56 -3.69 10.38 47.86
N ARG A 57 -2.45 10.31 47.37
CA ARG A 57 -1.93 11.18 46.31
C ARG A 57 -2.80 10.92 45.09
N ARG A 58 -3.83 11.75 44.90
CA ARG A 58 -4.70 11.71 43.72
C ARG A 58 -3.78 11.80 42.49
N TYR A 59 -3.75 10.72 41.72
CA TYR A 59 -3.04 10.68 40.46
C TYR A 59 -3.70 11.71 39.52
N ARG A 60 -3.10 12.90 39.40
CA ARG A 60 -3.44 13.93 38.41
C ARG A 60 -2.78 13.62 37.05
N GLY A 61 -2.54 12.34 36.75
CA GLY A 61 -2.11 11.92 35.42
C GLY A 61 -3.35 11.75 34.56
N GLY A 62 -3.73 12.78 33.81
CA GLY A 62 -4.61 12.57 32.66
C GLY A 62 -3.93 11.56 31.74
N VAL A 63 -4.67 10.57 31.25
CA VAL A 63 -4.23 9.74 30.14
C VAL A 63 -3.86 10.71 29.02
N PRO A 64 -2.61 10.73 28.52
CA PRO A 64 -2.30 11.57 27.38
C PRO A 64 -3.23 11.12 26.26
N THR A 65 -4.14 12.01 25.85
CA THR A 65 -4.92 11.80 24.63
C THR A 65 -3.92 11.44 23.55
N PRO A 66 -4.03 10.29 22.88
CA PRO A 66 -3.14 9.99 21.77
C PRO A 66 -3.29 11.13 20.76
N THR A 67 -2.23 11.94 20.63
CA THR A 67 -2.15 12.94 19.59
C THR A 67 -2.00 12.15 18.30
N VAL A 68 -3.14 11.83 17.68
CA VAL A 68 -3.14 11.32 16.32
C VAL A 68 -2.57 12.46 15.50
N ALA A 69 -1.30 12.35 15.09
CA ALA A 69 -0.67 13.33 14.22
C ALA A 69 -1.61 13.52 13.03
N ARG A 70 -2.07 14.75 12.80
CA ARG A 70 -2.93 15.04 11.66
C ARG A 70 -2.14 14.70 10.41
N VAL A 71 -2.69 13.83 9.59
CA VAL A 71 -2.12 13.51 8.28
C VAL A 71 -2.16 14.78 7.45
N ASP A 72 -1.01 15.24 6.98
CA ASP A 72 -0.91 16.39 6.07
C ASP A 72 -1.55 15.98 4.72
N PRO A 73 -2.66 16.62 4.31
CA PRO A 73 -3.34 16.27 3.08
C PRO A 73 -2.48 16.47 1.83
N ARG A 74 -1.58 17.47 1.82
CA ARG A 74 -0.68 17.76 0.69
C ARG A 74 0.35 16.63 0.54
N LEU A 75 1.01 16.25 1.63
CA LEU A 75 1.98 15.16 1.61
C LEU A 75 1.34 13.81 1.32
N ARG A 76 0.12 13.58 1.82
CA ARG A 76 -0.62 12.36 1.47
C ARG A 76 -0.94 12.32 -0.03
N ALA A 77 -1.41 13.41 -0.62
CA ALA A 77 -1.67 13.49 -2.05
C ALA A 77 -0.40 13.23 -2.88
N ALA A 78 0.71 13.89 -2.50
CA ALA A 78 2.02 13.67 -3.11
C ALA A 78 2.48 12.21 -2.99
N ALA A 79 2.25 11.55 -1.85
CA ALA A 79 2.64 10.14 -1.69
C ALA A 79 1.96 9.23 -2.72
N PHE A 80 0.66 9.42 -2.97
CA PHE A 80 -0.05 8.67 -4.02
C PHE A 80 0.42 9.05 -5.42
N HIS A 81 0.76 10.32 -5.63
CA HIS A 81 1.27 10.84 -6.88
C HIS A 81 2.61 10.19 -7.25
N GLU A 82 3.61 10.25 -6.37
CA GLU A 82 4.94 9.69 -6.64
C GLU A 82 4.91 8.17 -6.78
N VAL A 83 4.10 7.49 -5.96
CA VAL A 83 3.93 6.04 -6.06
C VAL A 83 3.23 5.64 -7.37
N GLY A 84 2.31 6.48 -7.87
CA GLY A 84 1.68 6.29 -9.18
C GLY A 84 2.72 6.23 -10.30
N HIS A 85 3.67 7.18 -10.33
CA HIS A 85 4.80 7.13 -11.26
C HIS A 85 5.64 5.87 -11.07
N ALA A 86 6.05 5.58 -9.82
CA ALA A 86 6.94 4.48 -9.52
C ALA A 86 6.39 3.11 -9.97
N VAL A 87 5.12 2.85 -9.65
CA VAL A 87 4.45 1.59 -9.99
C VAL A 87 4.26 1.47 -11.50
N VAL A 88 3.79 2.53 -12.18
CA VAL A 88 3.56 2.47 -13.63
C VAL A 88 4.89 2.37 -14.39
N ALA A 89 5.93 3.10 -14.00
CA ALA A 89 7.27 2.97 -14.57
C ALA A 89 7.78 1.52 -14.43
N THR A 90 7.64 0.92 -13.25
CA THR A 90 8.03 -0.49 -13.00
C THR A 90 7.23 -1.47 -13.86
N VAL A 91 5.90 -1.30 -13.94
CA VAL A 91 5.02 -2.17 -14.75
C VAL A 91 5.36 -2.10 -16.24
N LEU A 92 5.79 -0.93 -16.72
CA LEU A 92 6.24 -0.72 -18.10
C LEU A 92 7.69 -1.17 -18.35
N GLY A 93 8.33 -1.82 -17.38
CA GLY A 93 9.66 -2.42 -17.52
C GLY A 93 10.80 -1.55 -17.01
N GLY A 94 10.52 -0.39 -16.43
CA GLY A 94 11.54 0.48 -15.84
C GLY A 94 12.03 0.03 -14.48
N ARG A 95 13.10 0.68 -14.02
CA ARG A 95 13.57 0.61 -12.64
C ARG A 95 13.50 2.01 -12.05
N ILE A 96 12.88 2.14 -10.89
CA ILE A 96 12.97 3.37 -10.11
C ILE A 96 14.31 3.40 -9.37
N HIS A 97 14.91 4.58 -9.27
CA HIS A 97 16.02 4.81 -8.36
C HIS A 97 15.49 5.08 -6.95
N ARG A 98 14.49 5.95 -6.85
CA ARG A 98 13.78 6.26 -5.60
C ARG A 98 12.52 7.08 -5.89
N ALA A 99 11.56 7.00 -4.98
CA ALA A 99 10.53 8.02 -4.83
C ALA A 99 10.62 8.63 -3.43
N VAL A 100 10.57 9.95 -3.33
CA VAL A 100 10.76 10.71 -2.09
C VAL A 100 9.66 11.74 -1.90
N LEU A 101 9.39 12.09 -0.64
CA LEU A 101 8.59 13.26 -0.28
C LEU A 101 9.50 14.38 0.24
N THR A 102 9.19 15.61 -0.13
CA THR A 102 9.98 16.81 0.18
C THR A 102 9.10 17.84 0.90
N PRO A 103 8.82 17.66 2.20
CA PRO A 103 7.83 18.47 2.92
C PRO A 103 8.22 19.95 3.02
N ASP A 104 9.52 20.22 3.08
CA ASP A 104 10.08 21.56 3.22
C ASP A 104 10.36 22.25 1.88
N ASP A 105 10.14 21.55 0.76
CA ASP A 105 10.34 22.12 -0.58
C ASP A 105 9.07 22.85 -1.05
N PRO A 106 9.16 24.18 -1.30
CA PRO A 106 8.02 24.97 -1.74
C PRO A 106 7.64 24.71 -3.20
N ALA A 107 8.56 24.20 -4.02
CA ALA A 107 8.37 23.96 -5.45
C ALA A 107 7.77 22.58 -5.72
N THR A 108 8.20 21.54 -4.99
CA THR A 108 7.66 20.19 -5.13
C THR A 108 7.42 19.50 -3.79
N ALA A 109 6.34 18.73 -3.69
CA ALA A 109 6.04 17.94 -2.49
C ALA A 109 6.62 16.51 -2.55
N GLY A 110 7.16 16.11 -3.70
CA GLY A 110 7.78 14.82 -3.91
C GLY A 110 8.57 14.75 -5.21
N HIS A 111 9.25 13.64 -5.40
CA HIS A 111 9.94 13.34 -6.65
C HIS A 111 10.17 11.85 -6.81
N CYS A 112 9.82 11.32 -7.97
CA CYS A 112 10.12 9.98 -8.41
C CYS A 112 11.13 10.02 -9.56
N SER A 113 12.26 9.32 -9.40
CA SER A 113 13.24 9.14 -10.46
C SER A 113 13.37 7.67 -10.86
N TYR A 114 13.58 7.43 -12.15
CA TYR A 114 13.63 6.12 -12.77
C TYR A 114 14.57 6.12 -13.98
N ASP A 115 14.98 4.92 -14.41
CA ASP A 115 15.79 4.70 -15.61
C ASP A 115 15.11 5.30 -16.85
N ASP A 116 15.92 5.76 -17.81
CA ASP A 116 15.40 6.18 -19.10
C ASP A 116 14.70 5.00 -19.79
N LEU A 117 13.37 5.10 -19.90
CA LEU A 117 12.54 4.17 -20.65
C LEU A 117 12.40 4.66 -22.10
N PRO A 118 11.99 3.78 -23.03
CA PRO A 118 11.58 4.22 -24.36
C PRO A 118 10.59 5.39 -24.26
N ALA A 119 10.86 6.50 -24.95
CA ALA A 119 10.09 7.74 -24.85
C ALA A 119 8.57 7.59 -25.10
N ALA A 120 8.16 6.49 -25.76
CA ALA A 120 6.76 6.12 -25.91
C ALA A 120 6.03 5.85 -24.57
N HIS A 121 6.75 5.56 -23.49
CA HIS A 121 6.20 5.31 -22.16
C HIS A 121 6.10 6.56 -21.30
N ASP A 122 6.84 7.63 -21.61
CA ASP A 122 6.87 8.86 -20.82
C ASP A 122 5.46 9.40 -20.55
N PRO A 123 4.55 9.50 -21.54
CA PRO A 123 3.24 10.04 -21.26
C PRO A 123 2.39 9.15 -20.34
N ALA A 124 2.57 7.82 -20.41
CA ALA A 124 1.89 6.89 -19.51
C ALA A 124 2.38 7.05 -18.08
N ILE A 125 3.70 7.19 -17.89
CA ILE A 125 4.30 7.41 -16.57
C ILE A 125 3.90 8.77 -16.03
N THR A 126 4.04 9.85 -16.80
CA THR A 126 3.64 11.20 -16.39
C THR A 126 2.15 11.28 -16.05
N TYR A 127 1.27 10.58 -16.78
CA TYR A 127 -0.16 10.57 -16.48
C TYR A 127 -0.51 9.77 -15.20
N ALA A 128 0.35 8.82 -14.79
CA ALA A 128 0.10 7.90 -13.69
C ALA A 128 0.00 8.58 -12.32
N GLY A 129 0.89 9.53 -12.01
CA GLY A 129 0.89 10.23 -10.72
C GLY A 129 -0.42 10.99 -10.45
N PRO A 130 -0.81 11.92 -11.33
CA PRO A 130 -2.09 12.63 -11.24
C PRO A 130 -3.30 11.69 -11.21
N TYR A 131 -3.28 10.60 -11.96
CA TYR A 131 -4.36 9.61 -11.94
C TYR A 131 -4.45 8.92 -10.58
N ALA A 132 -3.34 8.45 -10.01
CA ALA A 132 -3.29 7.78 -8.71
C ALA A 132 -3.66 8.72 -7.54
N GLU A 133 -3.17 9.97 -7.55
CA GLU A 133 -3.57 11.01 -6.60
C GLU A 133 -5.10 11.20 -6.62
N THR A 134 -5.66 11.34 -7.83
CA THR A 134 -7.10 11.55 -7.99
C THR A 134 -7.90 10.32 -7.58
N TYR A 135 -7.40 9.11 -7.91
CA TYR A 135 -8.02 7.84 -7.51
C TYR A 135 -8.13 7.75 -5.98
N ALA A 136 -7.06 8.11 -5.26
CA ALA A 136 -7.03 8.18 -3.80
C ALA A 136 -8.03 9.20 -3.24
N ALA A 137 -8.10 10.38 -3.86
CA ALA A 137 -8.96 11.47 -3.42
C ALA A 137 -10.45 11.17 -3.57
N VAL A 138 -10.84 10.44 -4.63
CA VAL A 138 -12.25 10.09 -4.90
C VAL A 138 -12.65 8.71 -4.39
N GLY A 139 -11.69 7.88 -3.94
CA GLY A 139 -11.93 6.54 -3.43
C GLY A 139 -12.19 5.48 -4.51
N GLY A 140 -11.70 5.68 -5.73
CA GLY A 140 -11.99 4.79 -6.86
C GLY A 140 -11.62 5.39 -8.22
N PRO A 141 -12.02 4.76 -9.34
CA PRO A 141 -11.72 5.24 -10.69
C PRO A 141 -12.21 6.69 -10.90
N PRO A 142 -11.31 7.66 -11.18
CA PRO A 142 -11.70 9.05 -11.38
C PRO A 142 -12.24 9.31 -12.78
N THR A 143 -13.11 10.32 -12.91
CA THR A 143 -13.50 10.86 -14.22
C THR A 143 -12.33 11.61 -14.86
N ALA A 144 -12.25 11.64 -16.20
CA ALA A 144 -11.22 12.38 -16.93
C ALA A 144 -11.11 13.87 -16.53
N ARG A 145 -12.24 14.51 -16.20
CA ARG A 145 -12.27 15.90 -15.71
C ARG A 145 -11.49 16.07 -14.41
N LYS A 146 -11.75 15.23 -13.41
CA LYS A 146 -11.04 15.30 -12.12
C LYS A 146 -9.54 15.06 -12.27
N VAL A 147 -9.12 14.15 -13.15
CA VAL A 147 -7.70 13.93 -13.43
C VAL A 147 -7.08 15.16 -14.12
N ARG A 148 -7.81 15.80 -15.05
CA ARG A 148 -7.38 17.08 -15.65
C ARG A 148 -7.23 18.17 -14.58
N ASP A 149 -8.18 18.30 -13.67
CA ASP A 149 -8.12 19.29 -12.58
C ASP A 149 -6.89 19.05 -11.67
N THR A 150 -6.53 17.79 -11.43
CA THR A 150 -5.29 17.43 -10.72
C THR A 150 -4.04 17.75 -11.53
N LEU A 151 -4.02 17.42 -12.82
CA LEU A 151 -2.92 17.76 -13.72
C LEU A 151 -2.65 19.27 -13.76
N LEU A 152 -3.69 20.10 -13.87
CA LEU A 152 -3.55 21.56 -13.92
C LEU A 152 -2.95 22.15 -12.65
N ARG A 153 -3.01 21.45 -11.52
CA ARG A 153 -2.34 21.83 -10.26
C ARG A 153 -0.86 21.41 -10.23
N ASN A 154 -0.46 20.44 -11.05
CA ASN A 154 0.90 19.91 -11.17
C ASN A 154 1.54 20.43 -12.47
N HIS A 155 2.14 21.61 -12.40
CA HIS A 155 2.65 22.32 -13.57
C HIS A 155 3.66 21.52 -14.39
N GLN A 156 4.52 20.72 -13.73
CA GLN A 156 5.55 19.92 -14.40
C GLN A 156 4.94 18.82 -15.27
N ASP A 157 4.10 17.95 -14.70
CA ASP A 157 3.44 16.87 -15.45
C ASP A 157 2.54 17.39 -16.55
N HIS A 158 1.82 18.48 -16.26
CA HIS A 158 0.98 19.12 -17.27
C HIS A 158 1.79 19.63 -18.45
N ALA A 159 2.91 20.31 -18.19
CA ALA A 159 3.81 20.78 -19.25
C ALA A 159 4.39 19.61 -20.05
N SER A 160 4.86 18.55 -19.37
CA SER A 160 5.39 17.34 -20.01
C SER A 160 4.35 16.65 -20.91
N LEU A 161 3.11 16.49 -20.43
CA LEU A 161 2.03 15.91 -21.25
C LEU A 161 1.66 16.79 -22.43
N VAL A 162 1.56 18.11 -22.25
CA VAL A 162 1.28 19.06 -23.35
C VAL A 162 2.38 18.99 -24.40
N ALA A 163 3.65 18.92 -24.00
CA ALA A 163 4.77 18.76 -24.92
C ALA A 163 4.70 17.45 -25.73
N ALA A 164 4.14 16.39 -25.13
CA ALA A 164 3.87 15.12 -25.80
C ALA A 164 2.57 15.10 -26.64
N GLY A 165 1.88 16.24 -26.81
CA GLY A 165 0.62 16.34 -27.55
C GLY A 165 -0.65 16.09 -26.72
N ASP A 166 -0.54 16.22 -25.39
CA ASP A 166 -1.59 16.00 -24.39
C ASP A 166 -2.30 14.62 -24.50
N PRO A 167 -1.54 13.52 -24.59
CA PRO A 167 -2.12 12.19 -24.77
C PRO A 167 -2.92 11.76 -23.55
N ARG A 168 -3.78 10.75 -23.77
CA ARG A 168 -4.57 10.09 -22.73
C ARG A 168 -4.34 8.58 -22.79
N PRO A 169 -3.24 8.09 -22.18
CA PRO A 169 -2.85 6.69 -22.22
C PRO A 169 -3.94 5.79 -21.63
N ALA A 170 -4.53 4.93 -22.45
CA ALA A 170 -5.69 4.12 -22.09
C ALA A 170 -5.33 2.97 -21.12
N GLU A 171 -4.06 2.60 -21.07
CA GLU A 171 -3.51 1.54 -20.23
C GLU A 171 -3.39 1.96 -18.75
N VAL A 172 -3.14 3.24 -18.47
CA VAL A 172 -2.89 3.74 -17.11
C VAL A 172 -4.07 3.49 -16.17
N PRO A 173 -5.33 3.80 -16.54
CA PRO A 173 -6.49 3.48 -15.69
C PRO A 173 -6.56 2.03 -15.24
N ARG A 174 -6.29 1.09 -16.15
CA ARG A 174 -6.33 -0.34 -15.86
C ARG A 174 -5.14 -0.76 -14.99
N ILE A 175 -3.93 -0.31 -15.30
CA ILE A 175 -2.73 -0.63 -14.51
C ILE A 175 -2.94 -0.17 -13.07
N VAL A 176 -3.32 1.11 -12.86
CA VAL A 176 -3.53 1.68 -11.51
C VAL A 176 -4.63 0.93 -10.76
N ALA A 177 -5.75 0.59 -11.40
CA ALA A 177 -6.82 -0.17 -10.76
C ALA A 177 -6.35 -1.58 -10.34
N THR A 178 -5.58 -2.24 -11.21
CA THR A 178 -5.06 -3.60 -10.99
C THR A 178 -4.00 -3.63 -9.89
N THR A 179 -3.18 -2.58 -9.76
CA THR A 179 -2.12 -2.46 -8.77
C THR A 179 -2.50 -1.63 -7.55
N TRP A 180 -3.78 -1.26 -7.39
CA TRP A 180 -4.21 -0.29 -6.38
C TRP A 180 -3.81 -0.66 -4.94
N GLN A 181 -3.84 -1.94 -4.58
CA GLN A 181 -3.42 -2.38 -3.24
C GLN A 181 -1.93 -2.15 -2.99
N ALA A 182 -1.08 -2.36 -4.01
CA ALA A 182 0.33 -2.04 -3.94
C ALA A 182 0.54 -0.51 -3.82
N ILE A 183 -0.20 0.27 -4.60
CA ILE A 183 -0.15 1.74 -4.55
C ILE A 183 -0.57 2.28 -3.17
N ASP A 184 -1.69 1.82 -2.61
CA ASP A 184 -2.14 2.27 -1.28
C ASP A 184 -1.15 1.88 -0.17
N GLY A 185 -0.60 0.66 -0.22
CA GLY A 185 0.42 0.21 0.71
C GLY A 185 1.71 1.05 0.63
N LEU A 186 2.21 1.26 -0.58
CA LEU A 186 3.42 2.04 -0.84
C LEU A 186 3.24 3.52 -0.51
N ALA A 187 2.09 4.13 -0.79
CA ALA A 187 1.83 5.52 -0.44
C ALA A 187 1.86 5.73 1.08
N ARG A 188 1.34 4.77 1.86
CA ARG A 188 1.44 4.78 3.32
C ARG A 188 2.88 4.58 3.81
N LEU A 189 3.65 3.72 3.13
CA LEU A 189 5.06 3.51 3.41
C LEU A 189 5.85 4.79 3.13
N LEU A 190 5.71 5.36 1.94
CA LEU A 190 6.36 6.60 1.52
C LEU A 190 6.00 7.77 2.43
N TYR A 191 4.74 7.90 2.85
CA TYR A 191 4.34 8.94 3.80
C TYR A 191 5.03 8.79 5.17
N ARG A 192 5.31 7.56 5.61
CA ARG A 192 5.93 7.28 6.91
C ARG A 192 7.46 7.39 6.87
N GLU A 193 8.08 6.82 5.84
CA GLU A 193 9.54 6.70 5.72
C GLU A 193 10.16 7.82 4.88
N MET A 194 9.34 8.66 4.24
CA MET A 194 9.73 9.77 3.35
C MET A 194 10.46 9.35 2.07
N THR A 195 10.83 8.08 1.92
CA THR A 195 11.46 7.51 0.73
C THR A 195 11.05 6.06 0.53
N ILE A 196 10.98 5.62 -0.73
CA ILE A 196 10.87 4.20 -1.12
C ILE A 196 11.85 3.89 -2.27
N SER A 197 12.22 2.63 -2.38
CA SER A 197 13.19 2.09 -3.35
C SER A 197 12.53 1.09 -4.32
N GLN A 198 13.27 0.66 -5.34
CA GLN A 198 12.81 -0.43 -6.23
C GLN A 198 12.43 -1.69 -5.45
N ALA A 199 13.17 -2.04 -4.39
CA ALA A 199 12.91 -3.23 -3.61
C ALA A 199 11.54 -3.18 -2.93
N ASP A 200 11.12 -2.00 -2.47
CA ASP A 200 9.79 -1.80 -1.88
C ASP A 200 8.70 -1.98 -2.93
N VAL A 201 8.91 -1.46 -4.15
CA VAL A 201 7.96 -1.59 -5.26
C VAL A 201 7.85 -3.03 -5.72
N ASP A 202 8.97 -3.71 -5.92
CA ASP A 202 9.00 -5.14 -6.30
C ASP A 202 8.31 -5.99 -5.24
N ALA A 203 8.58 -5.75 -3.95
CA ALA A 203 7.92 -6.44 -2.85
C ALA A 203 6.41 -6.20 -2.82
N ALA A 204 5.96 -4.95 -3.02
CA ALA A 204 4.54 -4.61 -3.02
C ALA A 204 3.79 -5.20 -4.22
N LEU A 205 4.46 -5.34 -5.38
CA LEU A 205 3.92 -5.98 -6.58
C LEU A 205 4.08 -7.51 -6.56
N GLY A 206 4.72 -8.07 -5.53
CA GLY A 206 4.99 -9.51 -5.43
C GLY A 206 5.88 -10.02 -6.58
N LEU A 207 6.79 -9.19 -7.06
CA LEU A 207 7.67 -9.53 -8.17
C LEU A 207 8.81 -10.43 -7.69
N PRO A 208 9.21 -11.44 -8.50
CA PRO A 208 10.46 -12.16 -8.28
C PRO A 208 11.66 -11.21 -8.27
N ASP A 209 12.71 -11.60 -7.56
CA ASP A 209 14.01 -10.94 -7.60
C ASP A 209 14.52 -10.91 -9.06
N GLY A 210 14.57 -9.71 -9.63
CA GLY A 210 14.95 -9.49 -11.02
C GLY A 210 16.44 -9.71 -11.31
N GLU A 211 17.30 -9.65 -10.30
CA GLU A 211 18.72 -9.95 -10.46
C GLU A 211 18.94 -11.47 -10.48
N ARG A 212 18.18 -12.20 -9.66
CA ARG A 212 18.24 -13.67 -9.61
C ARG A 212 17.47 -14.35 -10.73
N ASN A 213 16.32 -13.81 -11.13
CA ASN A 213 15.44 -14.42 -12.15
C ASN A 213 14.75 -13.34 -13.01
N PRO A 214 15.49 -12.71 -13.95
CA PRO A 214 14.97 -11.62 -14.78
C PRO A 214 13.80 -12.05 -15.67
N GLU A 215 13.80 -13.29 -16.18
CA GLU A 215 12.72 -13.80 -17.04
C GLU A 215 11.41 -13.99 -16.26
N ALA A 216 11.48 -14.54 -15.04
CA ALA A 216 10.29 -14.67 -14.19
C ALA A 216 9.72 -13.30 -13.80
N ARG A 217 10.60 -12.32 -13.54
CA ARG A 217 10.17 -10.94 -13.27
C ARG A 217 9.46 -10.34 -14.48
N GLU A 218 10.05 -10.47 -15.68
CA GLU A 218 9.44 -9.95 -16.90
C GLU A 218 8.09 -10.62 -17.20
N HIS A 219 7.99 -11.93 -16.98
CA HIS A 219 6.73 -12.66 -17.11
C HIS A 219 5.67 -12.17 -16.12
N ALA A 220 6.05 -11.88 -14.87
CA ALA A 220 5.15 -11.31 -13.87
C ALA A 220 4.66 -9.91 -14.29
N LEU A 221 5.56 -9.06 -14.78
CA LEU A 221 5.21 -7.74 -15.30
C LEU A 221 4.29 -7.83 -16.51
N ALA A 222 4.55 -8.76 -17.44
CA ALA A 222 3.68 -9.02 -18.58
C ALA A 222 2.26 -9.44 -18.14
N ALA A 223 2.15 -10.28 -17.11
CA ALA A 223 0.85 -10.67 -16.54
C ALA A 223 0.11 -9.46 -15.96
N ILE A 224 0.79 -8.56 -15.23
CA ILE A 224 0.18 -7.33 -14.70
C ILE A 224 -0.24 -6.40 -15.85
N ARG A 225 0.60 -6.25 -16.88
CA ARG A 225 0.25 -5.52 -18.10
C ARG A 225 -0.93 -6.16 -18.85
N ALA A 226 -1.16 -7.46 -18.72
CA ALA A 226 -2.34 -8.13 -19.27
C ALA A 226 -3.60 -7.98 -18.38
N GLY A 227 -3.45 -7.56 -17.11
CA GLY A 227 -4.56 -7.31 -16.18
C GLY A 227 -4.62 -8.24 -14.98
N SER A 228 -3.62 -9.08 -14.77
CA SER A 228 -3.51 -9.87 -13.55
C SER A 228 -3.19 -8.99 -12.34
N VAL A 229 -3.93 -9.18 -11.24
CA VAL A 229 -3.69 -8.46 -9.99
C VAL A 229 -2.43 -9.00 -9.32
N PRO A 230 -1.49 -8.14 -8.88
CA PRO A 230 -0.34 -8.57 -8.07
C PRO A 230 -0.74 -9.49 -6.91
N GLY A 231 -0.01 -10.59 -6.73
CA GLY A 231 -0.27 -11.57 -5.67
C GLY A 231 -1.44 -12.54 -5.92
N THR A 232 -2.16 -12.43 -7.05
CA THR A 232 -3.20 -13.42 -7.44
C THR A 232 -2.71 -14.45 -8.43
N PHE A 233 -1.45 -14.37 -8.84
CA PHE A 233 -0.82 -15.31 -9.74
C PHE A 233 0.57 -15.67 -9.22
N GLU A 234 0.99 -16.88 -9.55
CA GLU A 234 2.36 -17.34 -9.32
C GLU A 234 3.06 -17.48 -10.67
N VAL A 235 4.32 -17.04 -10.72
CA VAL A 235 5.21 -17.29 -11.86
C VAL A 235 6.09 -18.47 -11.51
N THR A 236 5.74 -19.64 -12.05
CA THR A 236 6.55 -20.84 -11.89
C THR A 236 7.55 -20.93 -13.04
N SER A 237 8.84 -20.98 -12.74
CA SER A 237 9.83 -21.48 -13.69
C SER A 237 9.69 -23.00 -13.79
N PRO A 238 9.66 -23.60 -14.99
CA PRO A 238 9.82 -25.04 -15.10
C PRO A 238 11.19 -25.38 -14.52
N ARG A 239 11.22 -26.24 -13.48
CA ARG A 239 12.50 -26.76 -13.00
C ARG A 239 13.13 -27.51 -14.18
N LEU A 240 14.41 -27.25 -14.44
CA LEU A 240 15.24 -27.89 -15.47
C LEU A 240 15.41 -29.42 -15.30
N THR A 241 14.54 -30.10 -14.57
CA THR A 241 14.63 -31.53 -14.22
C THR A 241 13.69 -32.47 -14.98
N ASP A 242 12.80 -31.96 -15.83
CA ASP A 242 11.81 -32.82 -16.51
C ASP A 242 12.20 -33.27 -17.93
N TRP A 243 13.44 -33.03 -18.37
CA TRP A 243 13.99 -33.77 -19.51
C TRP A 243 14.55 -35.11 -19.02
N LYS A 244 13.69 -36.13 -18.96
CA LYS A 244 14.18 -37.52 -19.02
C LYS A 244 14.39 -37.87 -20.49
N LEU A 245 15.65 -38.03 -20.88
CA LEU A 245 16.06 -38.73 -22.10
C LEU A 245 15.49 -40.15 -22.14
#